data_AF-K9Y786-F1
#
_entry.id   AF-K9Y786-F1
#
_cell.length_a   1.000
_cell.length_b   1.000
_cell.length_c   1.000
_cell.angle_alpha   90.00
_cell.angle_beta   90.00
_cell.angle_gamma   90.00
#
_symmetry.space_group_name_H-M   'P 1'
#
loop_
_entity.id
_entity.type
_entity.pdbx_description
1 polymer ?
#
loop_
_entity_poly.entity_id
_entity_poly.type
_entity_poly.pdbx_seq_one_letter_code
_entity_poly.pdbx_strand_id
1 'polypeptide(L)'
;MIRKTPVTLMIILILGSFLRGMNLGKKPLWLDEIITALFTFGEGYQVIPTGTIFSIQAIPNFFTYQEQSCSHLANFLAEQSTHPPLFFCLLHRWLGIIETLNLFNDSLATQLRVLPTLLGIIAIFLLYYLNQKAFSQQAGLAGAGIMAISPFAVYLSQEARQYSLLFVLIAIALFALVQIIKSDRNAFLSWLIWGIANSLGIYTHYFFLLSLVAQMIILFIFLVRESPRRLFLLFGMTGGVILSYLPWLPTLITHIYSPKTDWLPSFDWFAPIYQLILGLIIMVVTFPIENQPTTIQIISALVMLGLSGWLLYHFSLGYRKLLKDRVTQKVTLALSLYLVLVLLQFLVIIYGLEKNIAIAPRYNYVYYPAIASLLGASLSARSEQIHPALSRKLFSIVGIIGITSCLFVVWNLFFLKPYFPEKNGSTI
;
A
#
# COMPACT_ATOMS: atom_id res chain seq x y z
N MET A 1 32.02 -9.24 -1.41
CA MET A 1 30.56 -9.05 -1.60
C MET A 1 29.93 -8.13 -0.55
N ILE A 2 30.31 -8.21 0.74
CA ILE A 2 29.68 -7.49 1.87
C ILE A 2 29.73 -5.95 1.76
N ARG A 3 30.81 -5.36 1.22
CA ARG A 3 30.94 -3.88 1.07
C ARG A 3 30.03 -3.25 0.01
N LYS A 4 29.48 -4.02 -0.95
CA LYS A 4 28.68 -3.47 -2.08
C LYS A 4 27.18 -3.38 -1.79
N THR A 5 26.67 -4.16 -0.84
CA THR A 5 25.25 -4.15 -0.48
C THR A 5 24.75 -2.81 0.07
N PRO A 6 25.41 -2.16 1.05
CA PRO A 6 24.91 -0.89 1.59
C PRO A 6 24.87 0.21 0.52
N VAL A 7 25.88 0.25 -0.36
CA VAL A 7 25.92 1.19 -1.49
C VAL A 7 24.76 0.97 -2.45
N THR A 8 24.48 -0.28 -2.80
CA THR A 8 23.37 -0.61 -3.72
C THR A 8 22.01 -0.25 -3.12
N LEU A 9 21.80 -0.57 -1.84
CA LEU A 9 20.58 -0.19 -1.13
C LEU A 9 20.42 1.33 -1.06
N MET A 10 21.51 2.07 -0.79
CA MET A 10 21.50 3.53 -0.77
C MET A 10 21.10 4.11 -2.14
N ILE A 11 21.64 3.57 -3.25
CA ILE A 11 21.24 3.98 -4.61
C ILE A 11 19.75 3.72 -4.85
N ILE A 12 19.24 2.55 -4.44
CA ILE A 12 17.82 2.21 -4.57
C ILE A 12 16.95 3.19 -3.76
N LEU A 13 17.36 3.53 -2.53
CA LEU A 13 16.64 4.49 -1.69
C LEU A 13 16.66 5.89 -2.30
N ILE A 14 17.81 6.36 -2.81
CA ILE A 14 17.91 7.67 -3.48
C ILE A 14 16.99 7.72 -4.70
N LEU A 15 17.00 6.68 -5.55
CA LEU A 15 16.12 6.59 -6.71
C LEU A 15 14.64 6.58 -6.30
N GLY A 16 14.29 5.75 -5.31
CA GLY A 16 12.91 5.64 -4.81
C GLY A 16 12.41 6.93 -4.17
N SER A 17 13.26 7.65 -3.45
CA SER A 17 12.99 8.97 -2.90
C SER A 17 12.80 10.02 -3.99
N PHE A 18 13.67 10.04 -5.00
CA PHE A 18 13.55 10.94 -6.14
C PHE A 18 12.22 10.76 -6.88
N LEU A 19 11.87 9.51 -7.23
CA LEU A 19 10.62 9.21 -7.94
C LEU A 19 9.37 9.61 -7.13
N ARG A 20 9.40 9.49 -5.80
CA ARG A 20 8.27 9.86 -4.93
C ARG A 20 8.20 11.36 -4.64
N GLY A 21 9.34 12.03 -4.49
CA GLY A 21 9.38 13.47 -4.22
C GLY A 21 9.18 14.36 -5.46
N MET A 22 9.35 13.81 -6.66
CA MET A 22 9.23 14.57 -7.91
C MET A 22 7.79 15.05 -8.15
N ASN A 23 7.63 16.34 -8.48
CA ASN A 23 6.35 17.01 -8.73
C ASN A 23 5.32 16.93 -7.59
N LEU A 24 5.74 16.67 -6.35
CA LEU A 24 4.84 16.41 -5.22
C LEU A 24 3.82 17.53 -4.97
N GLY A 25 4.25 18.79 -5.03
CA GLY A 25 3.38 19.97 -4.89
C GLY A 25 2.77 20.50 -6.19
N LYS A 26 3.18 19.98 -7.36
CA LYS A 26 2.73 20.49 -8.67
C LYS A 26 1.40 19.89 -9.12
N LYS A 27 1.03 18.73 -8.57
CA LYS A 27 -0.26 18.08 -8.85
C LYS A 27 -1.34 18.70 -7.96
N PRO A 28 -2.53 19.05 -8.49
CA PRO A 28 -3.61 19.57 -7.66
C PRO A 28 -4.10 18.49 -6.67
N LEU A 29 -4.57 18.92 -5.50
CA LEU A 29 -5.26 18.05 -4.55
C LEU A 29 -6.55 17.55 -5.19
N TRP A 30 -6.80 16.25 -5.13
CA TRP A 30 -8.08 15.67 -5.55
C TRP A 30 -9.00 15.46 -4.34
N LEU A 31 -10.26 15.12 -4.59
CA LEU A 31 -11.32 15.10 -3.59
C LEU A 31 -10.94 14.37 -2.28
N ASP A 32 -10.45 13.14 -2.36
CA ASP A 32 -10.08 12.35 -1.17
C ASP A 32 -8.95 13.00 -0.35
N GLU A 33 -8.02 13.73 -0.97
CA GLU A 33 -6.95 14.43 -0.25
C GLU A 33 -7.47 15.70 0.42
N ILE A 34 -8.42 16.39 -0.22
CA ILE A 34 -9.11 17.55 0.37
C ILE A 34 -9.91 17.10 1.60
N ILE A 35 -10.66 16.00 1.48
CA ILE A 35 -11.38 15.39 2.61
C ILE A 35 -10.41 14.99 3.72
N THR A 36 -9.28 14.39 3.35
CA THR A 36 -8.25 14.02 4.33
C THR A 36 -7.70 15.25 5.04
N ALA A 37 -7.44 16.34 4.31
CA ALA A 37 -7.00 17.60 4.86
C ALA A 37 -8.03 18.16 5.86
N LEU A 38 -9.30 18.36 5.42
CA LEU A 38 -10.38 18.87 6.27
C LEU A 38 -10.47 18.10 7.59
N PHE A 39 -10.56 16.77 7.51
CA PHE A 39 -10.66 15.94 8.70
C PHE A 39 -9.42 16.05 9.59
N THR A 40 -8.22 16.13 9.02
CA THR A 40 -6.99 16.34 9.80
C THR A 40 -6.96 17.69 10.50
N PHE A 41 -7.61 18.73 9.97
CA PHE A 41 -7.80 20.02 10.64
C PHE A 41 -8.98 20.04 11.63
N GLY A 42 -9.71 18.93 11.78
CA GLY A 42 -10.90 18.83 12.63
C GLY A 42 -12.15 19.46 12.02
N GLU A 43 -12.10 19.78 10.72
CA GLU A 43 -13.21 20.39 9.99
C GLU A 43 -13.98 19.34 9.17
N GLY A 44 -15.30 19.50 9.12
CA GLY A 44 -16.18 18.64 8.31
C GLY A 44 -16.60 19.29 7.00
N TYR A 45 -17.45 18.62 6.24
CA TYR A 45 -17.94 19.10 4.94
C TYR A 45 -18.71 20.43 5.04
N GLN A 46 -19.34 20.68 6.19
CA GLN A 46 -20.16 21.87 6.46
C GLN A 46 -19.42 23.21 6.35
N VAL A 47 -18.09 23.19 6.41
CA VAL A 47 -17.25 24.39 6.28
C VAL A 47 -17.19 24.89 4.84
N ILE A 48 -17.41 24.01 3.87
CA ILE A 48 -17.43 24.38 2.45
C ILE A 48 -18.83 24.92 2.12
N PRO A 49 -18.98 26.22 1.79
CA PRO A 49 -20.28 26.78 1.44
C PRO A 49 -20.83 26.11 0.19
N THR A 50 -22.02 25.51 0.30
CA THR A 50 -22.76 24.95 -0.83
C THR A 50 -23.82 25.95 -1.31
N GLY A 51 -24.09 25.97 -2.62
CA GLY A 51 -25.12 26.83 -3.21
C GLY A 51 -24.84 28.35 -3.16
N THR A 52 -23.62 28.76 -2.81
CA THR A 52 -23.20 30.17 -2.73
C THR A 52 -21.85 30.38 -3.39
N ILE A 53 -21.63 31.57 -3.96
CA ILE A 53 -20.35 31.96 -4.55
C ILE A 53 -19.49 32.55 -3.43
N PHE A 54 -18.29 32.03 -3.23
CA PHE A 54 -17.31 32.55 -2.27
C PHE A 54 -15.98 32.87 -2.97
N SER A 55 -15.21 33.78 -2.39
CA SER A 55 -13.90 34.19 -2.93
C SER A 55 -12.87 33.07 -2.81
N ILE A 56 -12.03 32.90 -3.83
CA ILE A 56 -10.88 31.97 -3.82
C ILE A 56 -9.93 32.28 -2.64
N GLN A 57 -9.88 33.54 -2.20
CA GLN A 57 -9.08 33.98 -1.05
C GLN A 57 -9.55 33.39 0.29
N ALA A 58 -10.78 32.86 0.37
CA ALA A 58 -11.29 32.21 1.58
C ALA A 58 -10.83 30.74 1.71
N ILE A 59 -10.39 30.10 0.62
CA ILE A 59 -10.00 28.68 0.62
C ILE A 59 -8.91 28.36 1.65
N PRO A 60 -7.82 29.13 1.78
CA PRO A 60 -6.78 28.84 2.77
C PRO A 60 -7.29 28.82 4.20
N ASN A 61 -8.32 29.61 4.52
CA ASN A 61 -8.84 29.72 5.88
C ASN A 61 -9.42 28.39 6.38
N PHE A 62 -9.90 27.53 5.47
CA PHE A 62 -10.43 26.20 5.81
C PHE A 62 -9.35 25.20 6.22
N PHE A 63 -8.08 25.51 5.98
CA PHE A 63 -6.94 24.63 6.24
C PHE A 63 -5.94 25.27 7.20
N THR A 64 -6.44 26.09 8.12
CA THR A 64 -5.64 26.71 9.17
C THR A 64 -5.35 25.67 10.25
N TYR A 65 -4.08 25.46 10.58
CA TYR A 65 -3.74 24.55 11.66
C TYR A 65 -4.22 25.09 13.01
N GLN A 66 -4.86 24.22 13.78
CA GLN A 66 -5.18 24.43 15.18
C GLN A 66 -4.79 23.17 15.92
N GLU A 67 -4.01 23.31 16.99
CA GLU A 67 -3.54 22.14 17.73
C GLU A 67 -4.72 21.39 18.37
N GLN A 68 -4.85 20.10 18.04
CA GLN A 68 -5.89 19.21 18.55
C GLN A 68 -5.29 17.93 19.11
N SER A 69 -5.94 17.40 20.16
CA SER A 69 -5.58 16.09 20.69
C SER A 69 -6.05 14.98 19.75
N CYS A 70 -5.31 13.86 19.69
CA CYS A 70 -5.72 12.70 18.88
C CYS A 70 -7.03 12.09 19.37
N SER A 71 -7.38 12.20 20.66
CA SER A 71 -8.67 11.75 21.17
C SER A 71 -9.81 12.61 20.64
N HIS A 72 -9.64 13.93 20.58
CA HIS A 72 -10.64 14.82 19.98
C HIS A 72 -10.85 14.48 18.50
N LEU A 73 -9.75 14.35 17.74
CA LEU A 73 -9.79 13.98 16.33
C LEU A 73 -10.42 12.59 16.11
N ALA A 74 -10.14 11.62 16.98
CA ALA A 74 -10.76 10.30 16.92
C ALA A 74 -12.28 10.35 17.14
N ASN A 75 -12.74 11.13 18.12
CA ASN A 75 -14.17 11.31 18.35
C ASN A 75 -14.85 12.01 17.15
N PHE A 76 -14.22 13.05 16.60
CA PHE A 76 -14.70 13.72 15.39
C PHE A 76 -14.81 12.75 14.21
N LEU A 77 -13.78 11.94 13.97
CA LEU A 77 -13.77 10.95 12.88
C LEU A 77 -14.81 9.85 13.06
N ALA A 78 -15.14 9.49 14.29
CA ALA A 78 -16.18 8.50 14.59
C ALA A 78 -17.59 8.96 14.15
N GLU A 79 -17.80 10.27 14.02
CA GLU A 79 -19.08 10.85 13.60
C GLU A 79 -19.07 11.26 12.12
N GLN A 80 -17.96 11.87 11.68
CA GLN A 80 -17.92 12.56 10.38
C GLN A 80 -17.34 11.72 9.24
N SER A 81 -16.57 10.67 9.55
CA SER A 81 -15.82 9.88 8.58
C SER A 81 -16.22 8.40 8.58
N THR A 82 -15.68 7.63 7.65
CA THR A 82 -15.71 6.16 7.66
C THR A 82 -14.30 5.58 7.78
N HIS A 83 -13.38 6.32 8.39
CA HIS A 83 -11.98 5.94 8.52
C HIS A 83 -11.53 5.88 9.98
N PRO A 84 -10.67 4.90 10.33
CA PRO A 84 -9.96 4.88 11.61
C PRO A 84 -9.00 6.07 11.80
N PRO A 85 -8.65 6.42 13.05
CA PRO A 85 -8.02 7.70 13.36
C PRO A 85 -6.49 7.78 13.20
N LEU A 86 -5.76 6.65 13.14
CA LEU A 86 -4.31 6.67 13.32
C LEU A 86 -3.58 7.54 12.30
N PHE A 87 -3.93 7.41 11.02
CA PHE A 87 -3.28 8.19 9.97
C PHE A 87 -3.56 9.69 10.11
N PHE A 88 -4.80 10.06 10.44
CA PHE A 88 -5.18 11.46 10.65
C PHE A 88 -4.45 12.07 11.84
N CYS A 89 -4.30 11.34 12.95
CA CYS A 89 -3.52 11.80 14.09
C CYS A 89 -2.03 11.97 13.76
N LEU A 90 -1.45 11.05 12.97
CA LEU A 90 -0.06 11.17 12.53
C LEU A 90 0.13 12.36 11.58
N LEU A 91 -0.80 12.55 10.66
CA LEU A 91 -0.78 13.67 9.72
C LEU A 91 -0.96 15.00 10.45
N HIS A 92 -1.87 15.08 11.43
CA HIS A 92 -2.07 16.27 12.25
C HIS A 92 -0.78 16.68 12.96
N ARG A 93 -0.14 15.73 13.67
CA ARG A 93 1.15 15.98 14.34
C ARG A 93 2.25 16.40 13.36
N TRP A 94 2.27 15.79 12.17
CA TRP A 94 3.21 16.16 11.11
C TRP A 94 3.00 17.61 10.63
N LEU A 95 1.75 18.04 10.44
CA LEU A 95 1.42 19.40 10.04
C LEU A 95 1.83 20.42 11.10
N GLY A 96 1.62 20.11 12.39
CA GLY A 96 2.12 20.97 13.48
C GLY A 96 3.64 21.13 13.49
N ILE A 97 4.39 20.05 13.18
CA ILE A 97 5.86 20.11 13.02
C ILE A 97 6.23 21.00 11.81
N ILE A 98 5.54 20.83 10.68
CA ILE A 98 5.76 21.63 9.48
C ILE A 98 5.53 23.11 9.76
N GLU A 99 4.43 23.45 10.43
CA GLU A 99 4.08 24.83 10.78
C GLU A 99 5.10 25.43 11.75
N THR A 100 5.46 24.70 12.82
CA THR A 100 6.48 25.14 13.79
C THR A 100 7.83 25.44 13.11
N LEU A 101 8.19 24.65 12.09
CA LEU A 101 9.43 24.80 11.34
C LEU A 101 9.31 25.73 10.12
N ASN A 102 8.14 26.31 9.85
CA ASN A 102 7.86 27.14 8.66
C ASN A 102 8.26 26.47 7.34
N LEU A 103 7.98 25.17 7.20
CA LEU A 103 8.32 24.40 6.00
C LEU A 103 7.15 24.39 5.00
N PHE A 104 7.45 24.50 3.70
CA PHE A 104 6.46 24.32 2.62
C PHE A 104 5.22 25.23 2.72
N ASN A 105 5.36 26.44 3.27
CA ASN A 105 4.25 27.38 3.49
C ASN A 105 3.45 27.71 2.21
N ASP A 106 4.08 27.61 1.04
CA ASP A 106 3.47 27.96 -0.24
C ASP A 106 2.60 26.85 -0.86
N SER A 107 2.56 25.65 -0.26
CA SER A 107 1.87 24.49 -0.86
C SER A 107 1.31 23.51 0.17
N LEU A 108 0.00 23.63 0.44
CA LEU A 108 -0.75 22.65 1.23
C LEU A 108 -0.60 21.22 0.69
N ALA A 109 -0.57 21.06 -0.64
CA ALA A 109 -0.36 19.77 -1.28
C ALA A 109 0.98 19.13 -0.88
N THR A 110 2.05 19.93 -0.83
CA THR A 110 3.36 19.45 -0.37
C THR A 110 3.31 19.08 1.10
N GLN A 111 2.75 19.94 1.96
CA GLN A 111 2.66 19.70 3.41
C GLN A 111 2.00 18.35 3.72
N LEU A 112 0.89 18.05 3.06
CA LEU A 112 0.12 16.82 3.24
C LEU A 112 0.81 15.57 2.68
N ARG A 113 1.48 15.69 1.53
CA ARG A 113 2.02 14.52 0.79
C ARG A 113 3.42 14.10 1.24
N VAL A 114 4.18 14.96 1.93
CA VAL A 114 5.54 14.60 2.39
C VAL A 114 5.50 13.43 3.39
N LEU A 115 4.56 13.40 4.33
CA LEU A 115 4.47 12.30 5.30
C LEU A 115 4.25 10.93 4.60
N PRO A 116 3.22 10.74 3.75
CA PRO A 116 3.07 9.52 2.96
C PRO A 116 4.28 9.20 2.08
N THR A 117 4.95 10.21 1.51
CA THR A 117 6.17 10.03 0.73
C THR A 117 7.29 9.42 1.56
N LEU A 118 7.53 9.94 2.77
CA LEU A 118 8.51 9.41 3.71
C LEU A 118 8.18 7.98 4.13
N LEU A 119 6.91 7.69 4.43
CA LEU A 119 6.44 6.34 4.74
C LEU A 119 6.65 5.38 3.56
N GLY A 120 6.44 5.85 2.33
CA GLY A 120 6.74 5.11 1.10
C GLY A 120 8.21 4.75 0.96
N ILE A 121 9.12 5.66 1.33
CA ILE A 121 10.57 5.42 1.34
C ILE A 121 10.94 4.41 2.43
N ILE A 122 10.36 4.53 3.62
CA ILE A 122 10.53 3.55 4.70
C ILE A 122 10.06 2.16 4.25
N ALA A 123 8.96 2.08 3.50
CA ALA A 123 8.47 0.80 2.97
C ALA A 123 9.46 0.14 2.00
N ILE A 124 10.24 0.89 1.20
CA ILE A 124 11.33 0.32 0.38
C ILE A 124 12.36 -0.39 1.26
N PHE A 125 12.78 0.28 2.34
CA PHE A 125 13.74 -0.28 3.30
C PHE A 125 13.18 -1.52 3.99
N LEU A 126 11.92 -1.50 4.43
CA LEU A 126 11.29 -2.66 5.05
C LEU A 126 11.17 -3.85 4.10
N LEU A 127 10.87 -3.60 2.82
CA LEU A 127 10.87 -4.64 1.78
C LEU A 127 12.25 -5.26 1.56
N TYR A 128 13.34 -4.48 1.71
CA TYR A 128 14.70 -5.04 1.74
C TYR A 128 14.86 -6.04 2.88
N TYR A 129 14.51 -5.69 4.13
CA TYR A 129 14.68 -6.60 5.27
C TYR A 129 13.76 -7.82 5.21
N LEU A 130 12.50 -7.63 4.80
CA LEU A 130 11.56 -8.73 4.57
C LEU A 130 12.18 -9.77 3.64
N ASN A 131 12.64 -9.35 2.47
CA ASN A 131 13.22 -10.28 1.49
C ASN A 131 14.59 -10.80 1.90
N GLN A 132 15.42 -9.99 2.55
CA GLN A 132 16.72 -10.40 3.06
C GLN A 132 16.59 -11.57 4.04
N LYS A 133 15.64 -11.47 4.98
CA LYS A 133 15.42 -12.49 6.00
C LYS A 133 14.57 -13.66 5.51
N ALA A 134 13.66 -13.42 4.57
CA ALA A 134 12.85 -14.45 3.94
C ALA A 134 13.70 -15.38 3.06
N PHE A 135 14.52 -14.79 2.18
CA PHE A 135 15.15 -15.49 1.06
C PHE A 135 16.67 -15.35 1.06
N SER A 136 17.20 -14.18 0.71
CA SER A 136 18.64 -13.92 0.58
C SER A 136 18.93 -12.42 0.50
N GLN A 137 20.19 -12.02 0.65
CA GLN A 137 20.57 -10.61 0.56
C GLN A 137 20.31 -9.99 -0.83
N GLN A 138 20.48 -10.76 -1.89
CA GLN A 138 20.19 -10.37 -3.27
C GLN A 138 18.67 -10.21 -3.48
N ALA A 139 17.86 -11.12 -2.90
CA ALA A 139 16.41 -10.97 -2.90
C ALA A 139 15.97 -9.71 -2.12
N GLY A 140 16.68 -9.38 -1.03
CA GLY A 140 16.55 -8.10 -0.32
C GLY A 140 16.67 -6.90 -1.26
N LEU A 141 17.79 -6.80 -1.97
CA LEU A 141 18.03 -5.71 -2.93
C LEU A 141 17.00 -5.71 -4.06
N ALA A 142 16.67 -6.87 -4.61
CA ALA A 142 15.68 -7.00 -5.68
C ALA A 142 14.28 -6.55 -5.23
N GLY A 143 13.84 -6.95 -4.04
CA GLY A 143 12.53 -6.55 -3.48
C GLY A 143 12.43 -5.05 -3.19
N ALA A 144 13.50 -4.46 -2.65
CA ALA A 144 13.57 -3.00 -2.51
C ALA A 144 13.60 -2.30 -3.87
N GLY A 145 14.33 -2.84 -4.85
CA GLY A 145 14.34 -2.34 -6.23
C GLY A 145 12.94 -2.30 -6.84
N ILE A 146 12.21 -3.42 -6.78
CA ILE A 146 10.81 -3.52 -7.25
C ILE A 146 9.92 -2.48 -6.56
N MET A 147 10.02 -2.32 -5.24
CA MET A 147 9.26 -1.33 -4.49
C MET A 147 9.62 0.12 -4.89
N ALA A 148 10.90 0.40 -5.11
CA ALA A 148 11.40 1.73 -5.45
C ALA A 148 10.87 2.19 -6.82
N ILE A 149 10.82 1.29 -7.81
CA ILE A 149 10.43 1.57 -9.20
C ILE A 149 9.01 1.10 -9.55
N SER A 150 8.19 0.75 -8.57
CA SER A 150 6.80 0.38 -8.82
C SER A 150 5.94 1.64 -9.06
N PRO A 151 5.29 1.79 -10.22
CA PRO A 151 4.41 2.92 -10.49
C PRO A 151 3.25 3.00 -9.49
N PHE A 152 2.70 1.86 -9.08
CA PHE A 152 1.66 1.78 -8.05
C PHE A 152 2.15 2.26 -6.67
N ALA A 153 3.34 1.85 -6.25
CA ALA A 153 3.88 2.29 -4.98
C ALA A 153 4.26 3.78 -4.99
N VAL A 154 4.76 4.30 -6.10
CA VAL A 154 5.02 5.74 -6.26
C VAL A 154 3.71 6.53 -6.21
N TYR A 155 2.70 6.09 -6.95
CA TYR A 155 1.36 6.68 -6.95
C TYR A 155 0.79 6.82 -5.53
N LEU A 156 0.73 5.71 -4.77
CA LEU A 156 0.19 5.72 -3.40
C LEU A 156 1.09 6.41 -2.37
N SER A 157 2.36 6.66 -2.69
CA SER A 157 3.26 7.49 -1.87
C SER A 157 3.12 8.98 -2.13
N GLN A 158 2.59 9.38 -3.29
CA GLN A 158 2.32 10.77 -3.63
C GLN A 158 0.91 11.24 -3.23
N GLU A 159 0.11 10.38 -2.63
CA GLU A 159 -1.21 10.76 -2.13
C GLU A 159 -1.15 11.07 -0.63
N ALA A 160 -1.80 12.16 -0.23
CA ALA A 160 -2.12 12.51 1.16
C ALA A 160 -3.19 11.56 1.73
N ARG A 161 -2.87 10.26 1.74
CA ARG A 161 -3.74 9.16 2.15
C ARG A 161 -2.92 8.11 2.90
N GLN A 162 -3.62 7.27 3.64
CA GLN A 162 -3.04 6.30 4.58
C GLN A 162 -2.31 5.10 3.94
N TYR A 163 -2.34 4.96 2.62
CA TYR A 163 -1.86 3.76 1.93
C TYR A 163 -0.37 3.48 2.12
N SER A 164 0.47 4.51 2.20
CA SER A 164 1.90 4.31 2.46
C SER A 164 2.19 3.86 3.90
N LEU A 165 1.39 4.29 4.88
CA LEU A 165 1.45 3.74 6.24
C LEU A 165 1.06 2.25 6.25
N LEU A 166 0.06 1.88 5.45
CA LEU A 166 -0.38 0.49 5.31
C LEU A 166 0.72 -0.38 4.66
N PHE A 167 1.47 0.13 3.68
CA PHE A 167 2.66 -0.58 3.17
C PHE A 167 3.68 -0.89 4.27
N VAL A 168 3.98 0.10 5.11
CA VAL A 168 4.90 -0.04 6.25
C VAL A 168 4.40 -1.12 7.22
N LEU A 169 3.15 -1.01 7.67
CA LEU A 169 2.58 -1.91 8.67
C LEU A 169 2.40 -3.34 8.15
N ILE A 170 1.98 -3.51 6.89
CA ILE A 170 1.89 -4.83 6.26
C ILE A 170 3.28 -5.43 6.06
N ALA A 171 4.28 -4.66 5.63
CA ALA A 171 5.65 -5.17 5.49
C ALA A 171 6.23 -5.63 6.83
N ILE A 172 5.99 -4.88 7.93
CA ILE A 172 6.39 -5.28 9.29
C ILE A 172 5.65 -6.55 9.73
N ALA A 173 4.33 -6.61 9.51
CA ALA A 173 3.52 -7.77 9.89
C ALA A 173 3.94 -9.04 9.12
N LEU A 174 4.19 -8.93 7.81
CA LEU A 174 4.73 -10.02 6.99
C LEU A 174 6.15 -10.41 7.39
N PHE A 175 7.00 -9.44 7.74
CA PHE A 175 8.34 -9.73 8.27
C PHE A 175 8.25 -10.56 9.54
N ALA A 176 7.41 -10.15 10.49
CA ALA A 176 7.18 -10.86 11.73
C ALA A 176 6.59 -12.26 11.49
N LEU A 177 5.61 -12.39 10.60
CA LEU A 177 5.05 -13.68 10.17
C LEU A 177 6.14 -14.61 9.62
N VAL A 178 7.04 -14.10 8.77
CA VAL A 178 8.16 -14.89 8.23
C VAL A 178 9.11 -15.32 9.35
N GLN A 179 9.45 -14.43 10.29
CA GLN A 179 10.31 -14.78 11.42
C GLN A 179 9.65 -15.83 12.32
N ILE A 180 8.34 -15.70 12.58
CA ILE A 180 7.57 -16.68 13.36
C ILE A 180 7.62 -18.04 12.67
N ILE A 181 7.37 -18.13 11.37
CA ILE A 181 7.38 -19.41 10.62
C ILE A 181 8.77 -20.05 10.61
N LYS A 182 9.84 -19.26 10.49
CA LYS A 182 11.22 -19.77 10.39
C LYS A 182 11.85 -20.15 11.73
N SER A 183 11.37 -19.62 12.85
CA SER A 183 12.07 -19.74 14.14
C SER A 183 11.51 -20.85 15.02
N ASP A 184 12.39 -21.68 15.57
CA ASP A 184 12.02 -22.79 16.47
C ASP A 184 12.11 -22.44 17.97
N ARG A 185 12.83 -21.38 18.37
CA ARG A 185 12.95 -20.95 19.78
C ARG A 185 12.95 -19.41 19.94
N ASN A 186 12.22 -18.93 20.94
CA ASN A 186 12.14 -17.52 21.41
C ASN A 186 11.82 -16.42 20.38
N ALA A 187 10.81 -16.64 19.54
CA ALA A 187 10.26 -15.62 18.64
C ALA A 187 9.30 -14.62 19.30
N PHE A 188 9.34 -14.42 20.63
CA PHE A 188 8.36 -13.58 21.33
C PHE A 188 8.37 -12.13 20.82
N LEU A 189 9.54 -11.58 20.52
CA LEU A 189 9.63 -10.25 19.92
C LEU A 189 8.93 -10.20 18.54
N SER A 190 9.05 -11.26 17.72
CA SER A 190 8.32 -11.33 16.45
C SER A 190 6.82 -11.42 16.66
N TRP A 191 6.34 -12.15 17.67
CA TRP A 191 4.93 -12.17 18.05
C TRP A 191 4.42 -10.80 18.50
N LEU A 192 5.21 -10.07 19.29
CA LEU A 192 4.87 -8.72 19.74
C LEU A 192 4.84 -7.72 18.56
N ILE A 193 5.87 -7.76 17.70
CA ILE A 193 5.90 -6.94 16.47
C ILE A 193 4.69 -7.26 15.59
N TRP A 194 4.34 -8.54 15.44
CA TRP A 194 3.18 -8.99 14.68
C TRP A 194 1.87 -8.43 15.27
N GLY A 195 1.66 -8.56 16.58
CA GLY A 195 0.47 -8.03 17.26
C GLY A 195 0.36 -6.50 17.12
N ILE A 196 1.44 -5.77 17.44
CA ILE A 196 1.46 -4.30 17.37
C ILE A 196 1.20 -3.81 15.94
N ALA A 197 1.88 -4.38 14.93
CA ALA A 197 1.68 -3.98 13.55
C ALA A 197 0.24 -4.22 13.07
N ASN A 198 -0.37 -5.34 13.47
CA ASN A 198 -1.77 -5.62 13.15
C ASN A 198 -2.74 -4.67 13.89
N SER A 199 -2.53 -4.39 15.17
CA SER A 199 -3.33 -3.39 15.91
C SER A 199 -3.27 -2.01 15.25
N LEU A 200 -2.08 -1.50 14.98
CA LEU A 200 -1.89 -0.20 14.31
C LEU A 200 -2.48 -0.20 12.89
N GLY A 201 -2.39 -1.33 12.19
CA GLY A 201 -2.93 -1.50 10.84
C GLY A 201 -4.45 -1.33 10.80
N ILE A 202 -5.17 -1.94 11.74
CA ILE A 202 -6.64 -1.83 11.83
C ILE A 202 -7.04 -0.40 12.25
N TYR A 203 -6.27 0.25 13.13
CA TYR A 203 -6.44 1.67 13.46
C TYR A 203 -6.05 2.63 12.33
N THR A 204 -5.47 2.12 11.23
CA THR A 204 -5.20 2.88 10.01
C THR A 204 -6.35 2.70 9.02
N HIS A 205 -6.71 1.46 8.68
CA HIS A 205 -7.79 1.20 7.71
C HIS A 205 -8.46 -0.14 7.98
N TYR A 206 -9.79 -0.18 7.91
CA TYR A 206 -10.56 -1.42 8.12
C TYR A 206 -10.17 -2.59 7.22
N PHE A 207 -9.76 -2.36 5.96
CA PHE A 207 -9.32 -3.43 5.05
C PHE A 207 -8.00 -4.09 5.50
N PHE A 208 -7.31 -3.53 6.50
CA PHE A 208 -6.21 -4.24 7.15
C PHE A 208 -6.69 -5.52 7.86
N LEU A 209 -7.96 -5.62 8.26
CA LEU A 209 -8.53 -6.87 8.78
C LEU A 209 -8.35 -8.04 7.80
N LEU A 210 -8.42 -7.78 6.49
CA LEU A 210 -8.22 -8.81 5.46
C LEU A 210 -6.79 -9.37 5.50
N SER A 211 -5.82 -8.50 5.76
CA SER A 211 -4.42 -8.85 5.98
C SER A 211 -4.26 -9.68 7.26
N LEU A 212 -4.87 -9.24 8.38
CA LEU A 212 -4.82 -9.95 9.66
C LEU A 212 -5.40 -11.37 9.53
N VAL A 213 -6.59 -11.51 8.94
CA VAL A 213 -7.25 -12.81 8.75
C VAL A 213 -6.39 -13.75 7.92
N ALA A 214 -5.82 -13.27 6.80
CA ALA A 214 -4.92 -14.07 5.99
C ALA A 214 -3.69 -14.54 6.79
N GLN A 215 -3.06 -13.64 7.56
CA GLN A 215 -1.92 -13.97 8.40
C GLN A 215 -2.26 -14.99 9.50
N MET A 216 -3.42 -14.86 10.16
CA MET A 216 -3.87 -15.81 11.18
C MET A 216 -4.09 -17.21 10.61
N ILE A 217 -4.74 -17.32 9.44
CA ILE A 217 -4.95 -18.60 8.76
C ILE A 217 -3.62 -19.25 8.41
N ILE A 218 -2.66 -18.48 7.86
CA ILE A 218 -1.32 -18.98 7.53
C ILE A 218 -0.61 -19.47 8.78
N LEU A 219 -0.55 -18.65 9.84
CA LEU A 219 0.10 -19.03 11.09
C LEU A 219 -0.57 -20.27 11.68
N PHE A 220 -1.90 -20.37 11.67
CA PHE A 220 -2.60 -21.57 12.12
C PHE A 220 -2.18 -22.81 11.31
N ILE A 221 -2.22 -22.76 9.98
CA ILE A 221 -1.84 -23.87 9.10
C ILE A 221 -0.41 -24.35 9.37
N PHE A 222 0.54 -23.42 9.52
CA PHE A 222 1.95 -23.77 9.74
C PHE A 222 2.25 -24.23 11.17
N LEU A 223 1.51 -23.74 12.17
CA LEU A 223 1.81 -24.00 13.58
C LEU A 223 1.02 -25.14 14.21
N VAL A 224 -0.14 -25.52 13.63
CA VAL A 224 -1.06 -26.49 14.23
C VAL A 224 -0.44 -27.87 14.45
N ARG A 225 0.49 -28.27 13.58
CA ARG A 225 1.23 -29.54 13.71
C ARG A 225 2.61 -29.38 14.36
N GLU A 226 3.05 -28.15 14.63
CA GLU A 226 4.40 -27.88 15.14
C GLU A 226 4.43 -27.75 16.68
N SER A 227 3.56 -26.93 17.29
CA SER A 227 3.61 -26.73 18.75
C SER A 227 2.32 -26.11 19.35
N PRO A 228 1.70 -26.74 20.37
CA PRO A 228 0.53 -26.17 21.06
C PRO A 228 0.86 -24.83 21.76
N ARG A 229 2.11 -24.65 22.23
CA ARG A 229 2.56 -23.38 22.82
C ARG A 229 2.55 -22.25 21.80
N ARG A 230 2.91 -22.52 20.54
CA ARG A 230 2.89 -21.51 19.47
C ARG A 230 1.46 -21.17 19.06
N LEU A 231 0.53 -22.12 19.10
CA LEU A 231 -0.90 -21.85 18.94
C LEU A 231 -1.44 -20.98 20.10
N PHE A 232 -1.06 -21.28 21.35
CA PHE A 232 -1.43 -20.42 22.48
C PHE A 232 -0.94 -18.99 22.29
N LEU A 233 0.29 -18.80 21.81
CA LEU A 233 0.81 -17.47 21.49
C LEU A 233 0.05 -16.79 20.34
N LEU A 234 -0.33 -17.54 19.30
CA LEU A 234 -1.17 -17.02 18.21
C LEU A 234 -2.50 -16.49 18.76
N PHE A 235 -3.24 -17.32 19.51
CA PHE A 235 -4.52 -16.92 20.07
C PHE A 235 -4.38 -15.81 21.12
N GLY A 236 -3.34 -15.84 21.95
CA GLY A 236 -3.05 -14.79 22.93
C GLY A 236 -2.75 -13.44 22.26
N MET A 237 -1.92 -13.42 21.21
CA MET A 237 -1.60 -12.20 20.47
C MET A 237 -2.80 -11.69 19.67
N THR A 238 -3.56 -12.58 19.02
CA THR A 238 -4.82 -12.21 18.36
C THR A 238 -5.82 -11.63 19.37
N GLY A 239 -5.93 -12.24 20.56
CA GLY A 239 -6.72 -11.71 21.66
C GLY A 239 -6.26 -10.30 22.05
N GLY A 240 -4.95 -10.07 22.17
CA GLY A 240 -4.37 -8.75 22.39
C GLY A 240 -4.73 -7.73 21.30
N VAL A 241 -4.71 -8.12 20.02
CA VAL A 241 -5.14 -7.26 18.91
C VAL A 241 -6.62 -6.90 19.05
N ILE A 242 -7.50 -7.88 19.29
CA ILE A 242 -8.94 -7.65 19.49
C ILE A 242 -9.19 -6.72 20.69
N LEU A 243 -8.55 -7.01 21.83
CA LEU A 243 -8.64 -6.19 23.04
C LEU A 243 -8.19 -4.75 22.77
N SER A 244 -7.10 -4.56 22.03
CA SER A 244 -6.61 -3.23 21.68
C SER A 244 -7.59 -2.43 20.82
N TYR A 245 -8.49 -3.12 20.10
CA TYR A 245 -9.47 -2.51 19.20
C TYR A 245 -10.86 -2.32 19.82
N LEU A 246 -11.11 -2.88 21.01
CA LEU A 246 -12.40 -2.77 21.71
C LEU A 246 -12.92 -1.32 21.82
N PRO A 247 -12.09 -0.29 22.12
CA PRO A 247 -12.58 1.08 22.21
C PRO A 247 -13.19 1.62 20.92
N TRP A 248 -12.77 1.11 19.76
CA TRP A 248 -13.25 1.56 18.44
C TRP A 248 -14.27 0.60 17.81
N LEU A 249 -14.54 -0.54 18.46
CA LEU A 249 -15.48 -1.54 17.94
C LEU A 249 -16.91 -0.99 17.73
N PRO A 250 -17.49 -0.16 18.64
CA PRO A 250 -18.80 0.45 18.39
C PRO A 250 -18.80 1.32 17.12
N THR A 251 -17.75 2.11 16.91
CA THR A 251 -17.57 2.96 15.73
C THR A 251 -17.40 2.15 14.44
N LEU A 252 -16.71 1.00 14.51
CA LEU A 252 -16.65 0.10 13.34
C LEU A 252 -18.05 -0.35 12.92
N ILE A 253 -18.91 -0.71 13.87
CA ILE A 253 -20.28 -1.18 13.59
C ILE A 253 -21.07 -0.05 12.92
N THR A 254 -21.02 1.17 13.46
CA THR A 254 -21.73 2.32 12.85
C THR A 254 -21.22 2.61 11.44
N HIS A 255 -19.91 2.51 11.19
CA HIS A 255 -19.32 2.76 9.88
C HIS A 255 -19.70 1.70 8.84
N ILE A 256 -19.83 0.41 9.23
CA ILE A 256 -20.23 -0.67 8.32
C ILE A 256 -21.63 -0.43 7.75
N TYR A 257 -22.55 0.10 8.57
CA TYR A 257 -23.93 0.40 8.17
C TYR A 257 -24.12 1.84 7.66
N SER A 258 -23.04 2.60 7.48
CA SER A 258 -23.13 3.98 7.02
C SER A 258 -23.42 4.03 5.51
N PRO A 259 -24.41 4.84 5.07
CA PRO A 259 -24.66 5.10 3.64
C PRO A 259 -23.44 5.69 2.90
N LYS A 260 -22.52 6.32 3.64
CA LYS A 260 -21.23 6.83 3.12
C LYS A 260 -20.36 5.72 2.49
N THR A 261 -20.70 4.44 2.69
CA THR A 261 -20.00 3.29 2.11
C THR A 261 -20.63 2.74 0.83
N ASP A 262 -21.71 3.35 0.33
CA ASP A 262 -22.50 2.84 -0.81
C ASP A 262 -22.19 3.55 -2.14
N TRP A 263 -21.06 4.24 -2.23
CA TRP A 263 -20.58 4.91 -3.44
C TRP A 263 -20.02 3.94 -4.50
N LEU A 264 -19.85 2.65 -4.16
CA LEU A 264 -19.36 1.64 -5.10
C LEU A 264 -20.46 1.32 -6.12
N PRO A 265 -20.12 1.19 -7.42
CA PRO A 265 -21.10 0.91 -8.46
C PRO A 265 -21.77 -0.45 -8.23
N SER A 266 -22.98 -0.58 -8.80
CA SER A 266 -23.76 -1.81 -8.78
C SER A 266 -22.97 -3.02 -9.29
N PHE A 267 -23.39 -4.20 -8.87
CA PHE A 267 -22.76 -5.47 -9.15
C PHE A 267 -22.59 -5.76 -10.66
N ASP A 268 -21.39 -6.22 -11.04
CA ASP A 268 -21.03 -6.71 -12.38
C ASP A 268 -20.27 -8.04 -12.21
N TRP A 269 -20.65 -9.05 -12.99
CA TRP A 269 -20.06 -10.40 -12.89
C TRP A 269 -18.62 -10.48 -13.40
N PHE A 270 -18.27 -9.70 -14.43
CA PHE A 270 -17.00 -9.82 -15.16
C PHE A 270 -16.04 -8.68 -14.87
N ALA A 271 -16.55 -7.47 -14.64
CA ALA A 271 -15.73 -6.31 -14.36
C ALA A 271 -14.70 -6.49 -13.24
N PRO A 272 -15.08 -7.06 -12.08
CA PRO A 272 -14.14 -7.23 -11.00
C PRO A 272 -12.96 -8.15 -11.34
N ILE A 273 -13.19 -9.19 -12.15
CA ILE A 273 -12.12 -10.16 -12.51
C ILE A 273 -11.03 -9.47 -13.32
N TYR A 274 -11.37 -8.76 -14.39
CA TYR A 274 -10.36 -8.07 -15.17
C TYR A 274 -9.77 -6.88 -14.42
N GLN A 275 -10.52 -6.21 -13.54
CA GLN A 275 -10.00 -5.13 -12.67
C GLN A 275 -8.93 -5.65 -11.71
N LEU A 276 -9.11 -6.84 -11.12
CA LEU A 276 -8.09 -7.48 -10.28
C LEU A 276 -6.83 -7.84 -11.09
N ILE A 277 -7.00 -8.36 -12.32
CA ILE A 277 -5.88 -8.68 -13.22
C ILE A 277 -5.12 -7.41 -13.63
N LEU A 278 -5.84 -6.36 -14.04
CA LEU A 278 -5.25 -5.04 -14.33
C LEU A 278 -4.53 -4.50 -13.09
N GLY A 279 -5.09 -4.70 -11.90
CA GLY A 279 -4.48 -4.40 -10.61
C GLY A 279 -3.08 -5.00 -10.43
N LEU A 280 -2.83 -6.20 -10.97
CA LEU A 280 -1.50 -6.83 -10.94
C LEU A 280 -0.55 -6.21 -11.98
N ILE A 281 -1.06 -5.86 -13.16
CA ILE A 281 -0.27 -5.25 -14.24
C ILE A 281 0.25 -3.88 -13.83
N ILE A 282 -0.65 -3.02 -13.32
CA ILE A 282 -0.32 -1.63 -12.95
C ILE A 282 0.62 -1.53 -11.75
N MET A 283 0.84 -2.63 -11.01
CA MET A 283 1.86 -2.68 -9.96
C MET A 283 3.28 -2.62 -10.52
N VAL A 284 3.46 -3.02 -11.78
CA VAL A 284 4.80 -3.19 -12.37
C VAL A 284 4.99 -2.38 -13.65
N VAL A 285 3.95 -2.23 -14.46
CA VAL A 285 4.02 -1.53 -15.75
C VAL A 285 2.81 -0.64 -15.92
N THR A 286 3.03 0.64 -16.18
CA THR A 286 1.97 1.62 -16.49
C THR A 286 2.42 2.50 -17.63
N PHE A 287 1.73 2.45 -18.76
CA PHE A 287 1.96 3.33 -19.92
C PHE A 287 0.75 4.27 -20.12
N PRO A 288 0.90 5.39 -20.84
CA PRO A 288 -0.18 6.35 -21.02
C PRO A 288 -1.42 5.72 -21.65
N ILE A 289 -2.53 5.71 -20.91
CA ILE A 289 -3.83 5.17 -21.35
C ILE A 289 -4.91 6.24 -21.19
N GLU A 290 -5.00 6.88 -20.04
CA GLU A 290 -6.08 7.81 -19.75
C GLU A 290 -5.88 9.14 -20.49
N ASN A 291 -6.97 9.70 -21.03
CA ASN A 291 -6.97 10.92 -21.85
C ASN A 291 -5.99 10.91 -23.04
N GLN A 292 -5.67 9.74 -23.60
CA GLN A 292 -4.83 9.60 -24.79
C GLN A 292 -5.68 9.31 -26.05
N PRO A 293 -5.21 9.64 -27.26
CA PRO A 293 -5.78 9.13 -28.50
C PRO A 293 -5.88 7.60 -28.52
N THR A 294 -6.94 7.04 -29.12
CA THR A 294 -7.21 5.59 -29.14
C THR A 294 -6.02 4.76 -29.63
N THR A 295 -5.28 5.25 -30.62
CA THR A 295 -4.05 4.59 -31.12
C THR A 295 -2.99 4.44 -30.04
N ILE A 296 -2.76 5.49 -29.24
CA ILE A 296 -1.80 5.45 -28.12
C ILE A 296 -2.30 4.50 -27.04
N GLN A 297 -3.60 4.51 -26.72
CA GLN A 297 -4.18 3.59 -25.74
C GLN A 297 -3.95 2.12 -26.13
N ILE A 298 -4.21 1.76 -27.39
CA ILE A 298 -4.02 0.40 -27.91
C ILE A 298 -2.55 0.00 -27.85
N ILE A 299 -1.64 0.86 -28.32
CA ILE A 299 -0.19 0.60 -28.28
C ILE A 299 0.28 0.42 -26.84
N SER A 300 -0.10 1.32 -25.93
CA SER A 300 0.25 1.24 -24.51
C SER A 300 -0.26 -0.04 -23.87
N ALA A 301 -1.51 -0.43 -24.14
CA ALA A 301 -2.10 -1.66 -23.62
C ALA A 301 -1.35 -2.91 -24.12
N LEU A 302 -1.02 -2.98 -25.41
CA LEU A 302 -0.24 -4.09 -25.99
C LEU A 302 1.17 -4.17 -25.39
N VAL A 303 1.83 -3.03 -25.21
CA VAL A 303 3.15 -2.95 -24.57
C VAL A 303 3.07 -3.41 -23.11
N MET A 304 2.09 -2.93 -22.35
CA MET A 304 1.87 -3.35 -20.97
C MET A 304 1.66 -4.86 -20.87
N LEU A 305 0.80 -5.45 -21.71
CA LEU A 305 0.55 -6.89 -21.75
C LEU A 305 1.82 -7.68 -22.10
N GLY A 306 2.56 -7.26 -23.12
CA GLY A 306 3.81 -7.91 -23.53
C GLY A 306 4.89 -7.89 -22.44
N LEU A 307 5.09 -6.73 -21.81
CA LEU A 307 6.07 -6.57 -20.72
C LEU A 307 5.65 -7.34 -19.46
N SER A 308 4.37 -7.32 -19.10
CA SER A 308 3.85 -8.12 -17.99
C SER A 308 3.97 -9.62 -18.25
N GLY A 309 3.70 -10.09 -19.47
CA GLY A 309 3.90 -11.48 -19.86
C GLY A 309 5.36 -11.92 -19.81
N TRP A 310 6.27 -11.07 -20.31
CA TRP A 310 7.72 -11.29 -20.20
C TRP A 310 8.19 -11.37 -18.75
N LEU A 311 7.70 -10.48 -17.89
CA LEU A 311 8.03 -10.49 -16.48
C LEU A 311 7.46 -11.73 -15.77
N LEU A 312 6.23 -12.11 -16.08
CA LEU A 312 5.57 -13.30 -15.56
C LEU A 312 6.35 -14.58 -15.94
N TYR A 313 6.89 -14.64 -17.16
CA TYR A 313 7.78 -15.73 -17.58
C TYR A 313 9.02 -15.82 -16.67
N HIS A 314 9.75 -14.72 -16.47
CA HIS A 314 10.93 -14.72 -15.60
C HIS A 314 10.60 -14.98 -14.13
N PHE A 315 9.49 -14.43 -13.64
CA PHE A 315 8.93 -14.72 -12.34
C PHE A 315 8.67 -16.22 -12.17
N SER A 316 7.99 -16.87 -13.12
CA SER A 316 7.62 -18.28 -13.02
C SER A 316 8.84 -19.21 -12.89
N LEU A 317 9.92 -18.93 -13.61
CA LEU A 317 11.16 -19.70 -13.55
C LEU A 317 11.87 -19.57 -12.20
N GLY A 318 11.93 -18.35 -11.67
CA GLY A 318 12.49 -18.06 -10.35
C GLY A 318 11.64 -18.63 -9.22
N TYR A 319 10.33 -18.46 -9.29
CA TYR A 319 9.36 -18.98 -8.34
C TYR A 319 9.45 -20.51 -8.22
N ARG A 320 9.56 -21.22 -9.35
CA ARG A 320 9.79 -22.68 -9.37
C ARG A 320 11.09 -23.07 -8.64
N LYS A 321 12.15 -22.25 -8.72
CA LYS A 321 13.39 -22.50 -7.95
C LYS A 321 13.16 -22.34 -6.46
N LEU A 322 12.50 -21.25 -6.06
CA LEU A 322 12.19 -20.96 -4.66
C LEU A 322 11.32 -22.04 -4.00
N LEU A 323 10.40 -22.65 -4.75
CA LEU A 323 9.58 -23.76 -4.27
C LEU A 323 10.35 -25.08 -4.13
N LYS A 324 11.43 -25.28 -4.91
CA LYS A 324 12.26 -26.50 -4.85
C LYS A 324 13.31 -26.45 -3.75
N ASP A 325 13.75 -25.26 -3.36
CA ASP A 325 14.72 -25.07 -2.29
C ASP A 325 14.05 -25.18 -0.91
N ARG A 326 14.51 -26.13 -0.09
CA ARG A 326 13.98 -26.43 1.24
C ARG A 326 14.03 -25.22 2.18
N VAL A 327 15.00 -24.32 2.01
CA VAL A 327 15.16 -23.14 2.87
C VAL A 327 14.11 -22.09 2.55
N THR A 328 13.79 -21.90 1.27
CA THR A 328 12.86 -20.85 0.81
C THR A 328 11.44 -21.32 0.62
N GLN A 329 11.20 -22.62 0.47
CA GLN A 329 9.90 -23.20 0.14
C GLN A 329 8.81 -22.77 1.13
N LYS A 330 9.02 -22.95 2.46
CA LYS A 330 8.03 -22.61 3.49
C LYS A 330 7.61 -21.13 3.38
N VAL A 331 8.57 -20.23 3.23
CA VAL A 331 8.31 -18.78 3.15
C VAL A 331 7.64 -18.39 1.84
N THR A 332 8.08 -19.00 0.73
CA THR A 332 7.46 -18.80 -0.60
C THR A 332 5.98 -19.19 -0.57
N LEU A 333 5.67 -20.34 0.03
CA LEU A 333 4.30 -20.81 0.20
C LEU A 333 3.49 -19.90 1.11
N ALA A 334 4.06 -19.43 2.23
CA ALA A 334 3.37 -18.52 3.14
C ALA A 334 2.99 -17.19 2.47
N LEU A 335 3.91 -16.55 1.74
CA LEU A 335 3.61 -15.30 1.02
C LEU A 335 2.65 -15.52 -0.16
N SER A 336 2.73 -16.67 -0.84
CA SER A 336 1.78 -17.00 -1.92
C SER A 336 0.39 -17.27 -1.38
N LEU A 337 0.28 -17.98 -0.26
CA LEU A 337 -0.98 -18.23 0.42
C LEU A 337 -1.59 -16.93 0.94
N TYR A 338 -0.78 -15.99 1.44
CA TYR A 338 -1.25 -14.65 1.80
C TYR A 338 -1.93 -13.94 0.63
N LEU A 339 -1.29 -13.92 -0.54
CA LEU A 339 -1.87 -13.33 -1.75
C LEU A 339 -3.21 -14.00 -2.11
N VAL A 340 -3.24 -15.33 -2.14
CA VAL A 340 -4.45 -16.09 -2.46
C VAL A 340 -5.57 -15.81 -1.46
N LEU A 341 -5.29 -15.84 -0.16
CA LEU A 341 -6.30 -15.61 0.88
C LEU A 341 -6.85 -14.18 0.84
N VAL A 342 -6.02 -13.17 0.58
CA VAL A 342 -6.50 -11.79 0.44
C VAL A 342 -7.36 -11.64 -0.81
N LEU A 343 -6.95 -12.22 -1.95
CA LEU A 343 -7.75 -12.19 -3.18
C LEU A 343 -9.08 -12.93 -3.02
N LEU A 344 -9.10 -14.08 -2.35
CA LEU A 344 -10.35 -14.79 -2.03
C LEU A 344 -11.28 -13.92 -1.16
N GLN A 345 -10.74 -13.22 -0.16
CA GLN A 345 -11.52 -12.29 0.64
C GLN A 345 -12.05 -11.11 -0.19
N PHE A 346 -11.29 -10.61 -1.16
CA PHE A 346 -11.79 -9.59 -2.10
C PHE A 346 -12.97 -10.14 -2.92
N LEU A 347 -12.86 -11.36 -3.44
CA LEU A 347 -13.97 -12.00 -4.18
C LEU A 347 -15.20 -12.20 -3.28
N VAL A 348 -15.02 -12.56 -2.01
CA VAL A 348 -16.14 -12.64 -1.04
C VAL A 348 -16.82 -11.29 -0.85
N ILE A 349 -16.06 -10.18 -0.76
CA ILE A 349 -16.65 -8.84 -0.66
C ILE A 349 -17.37 -8.45 -1.96
N ILE A 350 -16.76 -8.73 -3.10
CA ILE A 350 -17.28 -8.36 -4.42
C ILE A 350 -18.57 -9.12 -4.76
N TYR A 351 -18.57 -10.44 -4.60
CA TYR A 351 -19.69 -11.30 -5.00
C TYR A 351 -20.65 -11.63 -3.86
N GLY A 352 -20.16 -11.65 -2.61
CA GLY A 352 -20.98 -11.97 -1.44
C GLY A 352 -21.63 -10.74 -0.80
N LEU A 353 -20.98 -9.58 -0.86
CA LEU A 353 -21.54 -8.31 -0.36
C LEU A 353 -21.93 -7.35 -1.48
N GLU A 354 -21.80 -7.77 -2.75
CA GLU A 354 -22.11 -6.97 -3.95
C GLU A 354 -21.37 -5.63 -4.02
N LYS A 355 -20.22 -5.51 -3.32
CA LYS A 355 -19.41 -4.29 -3.28
C LYS A 355 -18.18 -4.45 -4.17
N ASN A 356 -18.24 -3.91 -5.39
CA ASN A 356 -17.12 -3.99 -6.33
C ASN A 356 -15.92 -3.11 -5.92
N ILE A 357 -15.16 -3.55 -4.92
CA ILE A 357 -13.95 -2.86 -4.45
C ILE A 357 -12.79 -2.90 -5.47
N ALA A 358 -12.83 -3.80 -6.46
CA ALA A 358 -11.77 -3.94 -7.46
C ALA A 358 -11.68 -2.71 -8.39
N ILE A 359 -12.77 -1.93 -8.51
CA ILE A 359 -12.79 -0.71 -9.32
C ILE A 359 -11.80 0.35 -8.82
N ALA A 360 -11.48 0.35 -7.53
CA ALA A 360 -10.57 1.30 -6.91
C ALA A 360 -9.21 0.63 -6.67
N PRO A 361 -8.23 0.77 -7.60
CA PRO A 361 -7.00 -0.02 -7.56
C PRO A 361 -6.15 0.25 -6.31
N ARG A 362 -6.40 1.38 -5.62
CA ARG A 362 -5.78 1.72 -4.34
C ARG A 362 -5.90 0.61 -3.30
N TYR A 363 -7.03 -0.13 -3.24
CA TYR A 363 -7.22 -1.21 -2.26
C TYR A 363 -6.26 -2.39 -2.46
N ASN A 364 -5.63 -2.49 -3.63
CA ASN A 364 -4.61 -3.50 -3.88
C ASN A 364 -3.36 -3.33 -2.98
N TYR A 365 -3.28 -2.23 -2.21
CA TYR A 365 -2.27 -2.05 -1.18
C TYR A 365 -2.19 -3.24 -0.21
N VAL A 366 -3.32 -3.94 0.04
CA VAL A 366 -3.42 -5.00 1.03
C VAL A 366 -2.47 -6.16 0.68
N TYR A 367 -2.40 -6.56 -0.58
CA TYR A 367 -1.58 -7.69 -1.01
C TYR A 367 -0.29 -7.30 -1.73
N TYR A 368 -0.12 -6.01 -2.06
CA TYR A 368 1.03 -5.52 -2.82
C TYR A 368 2.40 -5.81 -2.18
N PRO A 369 2.64 -5.63 -0.86
CA PRO A 369 3.94 -5.97 -0.25
C PRO A 369 4.35 -7.44 -0.46
N ALA A 370 3.38 -8.37 -0.46
CA ALA A 370 3.65 -9.78 -0.76
C ALA A 370 4.00 -10.00 -2.24
N ILE A 371 3.32 -9.31 -3.16
CA ILE A 371 3.65 -9.34 -4.60
C ILE A 371 5.06 -8.80 -4.83
N ALA A 372 5.39 -7.61 -4.31
CA ALA A 372 6.70 -7.00 -4.47
C ALA A 372 7.81 -7.90 -3.90
N SER A 373 7.55 -8.56 -2.76
CA SER A 373 8.44 -9.53 -2.15
C SER A 373 8.65 -10.77 -3.03
N LEU A 374 7.57 -11.43 -3.46
CA LEU A 374 7.64 -12.61 -4.31
C LEU A 374 8.29 -12.31 -5.67
N LEU A 375 8.00 -11.15 -6.27
CA LEU A 375 8.60 -10.72 -7.53
C LEU A 375 10.10 -10.48 -7.38
N GLY A 376 10.52 -9.73 -6.37
CA GLY A 376 11.94 -9.48 -6.09
C GLY A 376 12.71 -10.78 -5.81
N ALA A 377 12.16 -11.66 -4.97
CA ALA A 377 12.76 -12.94 -4.66
C ALA A 377 12.86 -13.84 -5.89
N SER A 378 11.81 -13.91 -6.72
CA SER A 378 11.79 -14.75 -7.92
C SER A 378 12.77 -14.26 -8.98
N LEU A 379 12.86 -12.94 -9.20
CA LEU A 379 13.85 -12.38 -10.12
C LEU A 379 15.29 -12.62 -9.64
N SER A 380 15.53 -12.49 -8.33
CA SER A 380 16.83 -12.84 -7.74
C SER A 380 17.16 -14.32 -7.96
N ALA A 381 16.22 -15.22 -7.68
CA ALA A 381 16.39 -16.66 -7.88
C ALA A 381 16.62 -17.04 -9.35
N ARG A 382 15.92 -16.35 -10.28
CA ARG A 382 16.11 -16.49 -11.72
C ARG A 382 17.49 -16.02 -12.16
N SER A 383 17.98 -14.93 -11.58
CA SER A 383 19.28 -14.34 -11.93
C SER A 383 20.46 -15.30 -11.69
N GLU A 384 20.33 -16.19 -10.70
CA GLU A 384 21.31 -17.22 -10.38
C GLU A 384 21.29 -18.41 -11.36
N GLN A 385 20.25 -18.55 -12.19
CA GLN A 385 20.14 -19.63 -13.18
C GLN A 385 20.69 -19.26 -14.56
N ILE A 386 21.07 -18.00 -14.77
CA ILE A 386 21.48 -17.47 -16.07
C ILE A 386 22.87 -16.86 -16.02
N HIS A 387 23.50 -16.75 -17.19
CA HIS A 387 24.80 -16.12 -17.31
C HIS A 387 24.78 -14.68 -16.74
N PRO A 388 25.83 -14.23 -16.02
CA PRO A 388 25.85 -12.90 -15.36
C PRO A 388 25.56 -11.71 -16.29
N ALA A 389 25.91 -11.81 -17.57
CA ALA A 389 25.55 -10.78 -18.56
C ALA A 389 24.03 -10.68 -18.80
N LEU A 390 23.34 -11.82 -18.89
CA LEU A 390 21.89 -11.88 -19.05
C LEU A 390 21.16 -11.45 -17.78
N SER A 391 21.71 -11.78 -16.60
CA SER A 391 21.21 -11.30 -15.31
C SER A 391 21.25 -9.76 -15.23
N ARG A 392 22.39 -9.15 -15.58
CA ARG A 392 22.49 -7.67 -15.65
C ARG A 392 21.46 -7.08 -16.62
N LYS A 393 21.33 -7.67 -17.82
CA LYS A 393 20.33 -7.24 -18.82
C LYS A 393 18.89 -7.33 -18.28
N LEU A 394 18.54 -8.41 -17.59
CA LEU A 394 17.23 -8.60 -16.97
C LEU A 394 16.91 -7.46 -15.99
N PHE A 395 17.80 -7.19 -15.03
CA PHE A 395 17.58 -6.12 -14.05
C PHE A 395 17.61 -4.72 -14.68
N SER A 396 18.43 -4.48 -15.70
CA SER A 396 18.41 -3.22 -16.44
C SER A 396 17.08 -2.99 -17.16
N ILE A 397 16.52 -4.00 -17.82
CA ILE A 397 15.22 -3.90 -18.49
C ILE A 397 14.11 -3.64 -17.46
N VAL A 398 14.07 -4.40 -16.36
CA VAL A 398 13.10 -4.18 -15.27
C VAL A 398 13.24 -2.76 -14.70
N GLY A 399 14.48 -2.29 -14.49
CA GLY A 399 14.78 -0.93 -14.05
C GLY A 399 14.22 0.14 -14.98
N ILE A 400 14.49 0.03 -16.29
CA ILE A 400 14.03 0.98 -17.30
C ILE A 400 12.50 1.00 -17.36
N ILE A 401 11.85 -0.17 -17.39
CA ILE A 401 10.39 -0.27 -17.44
C ILE A 401 9.77 0.38 -16.20
N GLY A 402 10.26 0.05 -15.00
CA GLY A 402 9.73 0.58 -13.76
C GLY A 402 9.92 2.09 -13.64
N ILE A 403 11.13 2.60 -13.92
CA ILE A 403 11.40 4.04 -13.91
C ILE A 403 10.48 4.76 -14.88
N THR A 404 10.41 4.30 -16.14
CA THR A 404 9.56 4.91 -17.18
C THR A 404 8.09 4.90 -16.76
N SER A 405 7.61 3.80 -16.19
CA SER A 405 6.24 3.69 -15.66
C SER A 405 5.99 4.70 -14.53
N CYS A 406 6.93 4.85 -13.60
CA CYS A 406 6.85 5.86 -12.56
C CYS A 406 6.85 7.29 -13.12
N LEU A 407 7.62 7.58 -14.18
CA LEU A 407 7.56 8.90 -14.83
C LEU A 407 6.16 9.14 -15.40
N PHE A 408 5.52 8.17 -16.06
CA PHE A 408 4.14 8.37 -16.54
C PHE A 408 3.16 8.68 -15.39
N VAL A 409 3.30 8.03 -14.23
CA VAL A 409 2.52 8.35 -13.03
C VAL A 409 2.82 9.75 -12.49
N VAL A 410 4.10 10.14 -12.41
CA VAL A 410 4.52 11.44 -11.86
C VAL A 410 4.07 12.62 -12.74
N TRP A 411 3.86 12.40 -14.04
CA TRP A 411 3.35 13.41 -14.97
C TRP A 411 1.84 13.31 -15.24
N ASN A 412 1.08 12.55 -14.44
CA ASN A 412 -0.37 12.38 -14.61
C ASN A 412 -0.76 11.84 -16.01
N LEU A 413 0.04 10.91 -16.55
CA LEU A 413 -0.31 10.18 -17.77
C LEU A 413 -0.95 8.81 -17.46
N PHE A 414 -1.01 8.45 -16.18
CA PHE A 414 -1.66 7.24 -15.67
C PHE A 414 -2.09 7.47 -14.21
N PHE A 415 -3.22 6.91 -13.80
CA PHE A 415 -3.93 7.21 -12.54
C PHE A 415 -4.46 8.65 -12.43
N LEU A 416 -5.03 9.15 -13.51
CA LEU A 416 -5.78 10.40 -13.55
C LEU A 416 -6.90 10.37 -12.53
N LYS A 417 -6.87 11.36 -11.64
CA LYS A 417 -7.91 11.56 -10.67
C LYS A 417 -9.13 12.16 -11.37
N PRO A 418 -10.35 11.69 -11.07
CA PRO A 418 -11.55 12.38 -11.50
C PRO A 418 -11.61 13.74 -10.78
N TYR A 419 -11.16 14.79 -11.46
CA TYR A 419 -11.34 16.19 -11.04
C TYR A 419 -12.69 16.68 -11.55
N PHE A 420 -13.78 15.99 -11.17
CA PHE A 420 -15.13 16.40 -11.57
C PHE A 420 -15.91 16.90 -10.33
N PRO A 421 -15.60 18.12 -9.83
CA PRO A 421 -16.44 18.74 -8.80
C PRO A 421 -17.90 18.87 -9.25
N GLU A 422 -18.13 19.02 -10.55
CA GLU A 422 -19.48 19.18 -11.15
C GLU A 422 -20.38 17.94 -11.05
N LYS A 423 -19.83 16.72 -10.94
CA LYS A 423 -20.64 15.49 -10.79
C LYS A 423 -20.94 15.12 -9.34
N ASN A 424 -20.17 15.65 -8.39
CA ASN A 424 -20.32 15.31 -6.97
C ASN A 424 -21.09 16.38 -6.18
N GLY A 425 -21.27 17.59 -6.72
CA GLY A 425 -22.05 18.65 -6.07
C GLY A 425 -23.56 18.41 -6.03
N SER A 426 -24.08 17.41 -6.76
CA SER A 426 -25.50 17.05 -6.77
C SER A 426 -25.88 15.93 -5.78
N THR A 427 -24.89 15.33 -5.10
CA THR A 427 -25.11 14.19 -4.19
C THR A 427 -24.31 14.31 -2.88
N ILE A 428 -23.94 15.52 -2.47
CA ILE A 428 -23.48 15.81 -1.10
C ILE A 428 -24.59 16.53 -0.36
#